data_AF-X1Q7Y4-F1
#
_entry.id   AF-X1Q7Y4-F1
#
_cell.length_a   1.000
_cell.length_b   1.000
_cell.length_c   1.000
_cell.angle_alpha   90.00
_cell.angle_beta   90.00
_cell.angle_gamma   90.00
#
_symmetry.space_group_name_H-M   'P 1'
#
loop_
_entity.id
_entity.type
_entity.pdbx_description
1 polymer ?
#
loop_
_entity_poly.entity_id
_entity_poly.type
_entity_poly.pdbx_seq_one_letter_code
_entity_poly.pdbx_strand_id
1 'polypeptide(L)' 'LPFHWLQTWGPLWGVAQLDVGVGANNREVVFNEEGGIAMHDPAAAANMYAQHAGFVLPNRLDGTQGAPFIFLQITP' A
#
# COMPACT_ATOMS: atom_id res chain seq x y z
N LEU A 1 5.52 -0.11 20.58
CA LEU A 1 4.69 -1.33 20.66
C LEU A 1 4.29 -1.68 19.23
N PRO A 2 4.32 -2.95 18.80
CA PRO A 2 3.89 -3.31 17.45
C PRO A 2 2.39 -3.05 17.30
N PHE A 3 1.99 -2.39 16.21
CA PHE A 3 0.60 -2.12 15.84
C PHE A 3 0.16 -3.19 14.82
N HIS A 4 -1.12 -3.58 14.83
CA HIS A 4 -1.66 -4.57 13.90
C HIS A 4 -3.03 -4.12 13.38
N TRP A 5 -3.18 -4.09 12.05
CA TRP A 5 -4.40 -3.78 11.33
C TRP A 5 -5.12 -5.07 10.95
N LEU A 6 -6.45 -5.07 11.08
CA LEU A 6 -7.30 -6.22 10.76
C LEU A 6 -8.43 -5.77 9.84
N GLN A 7 -8.70 -6.57 8.80
CA GLN A 7 -9.87 -6.36 7.95
C GLN A 7 -11.06 -7.04 8.62
N THR A 8 -12.10 -6.27 8.94
CA THR A 8 -13.30 -6.81 9.60
C THR A 8 -14.47 -7.06 8.64
N TRP A 9 -14.41 -6.50 7.41
CA TRP A 9 -15.45 -6.69 6.40
C TRP A 9 -14.94 -6.35 5.00
N GLY A 10 -15.42 -7.11 4.00
CA GLY A 10 -15.38 -6.82 2.55
C GLY A 10 -14.00 -6.56 1.94
N PRO A 11 -13.81 -6.70 0.62
CA PRO A 11 -12.73 -6.01 -0.06
C PRO A 11 -13.01 -4.50 -0.04
N LEU A 12 -12.02 -3.73 0.40
CA LEU A 12 -12.14 -2.29 0.58
C LEU A 12 -11.23 -1.55 -0.39
N TRP A 13 -11.74 -0.44 -0.91
CA TRP A 13 -10.96 0.50 -1.72
C TRP A 13 -10.50 1.65 -0.83
N GLY A 14 -9.19 1.91 -0.83
CA GLY A 14 -8.57 3.01 -0.10
C GLY A 14 -7.95 4.03 -1.04
N VAL A 15 -7.78 5.26 -0.55
CA VAL A 15 -6.97 6.28 -1.21
C VAL A 15 -5.56 6.19 -0.62
N ALA A 16 -4.58 5.96 -1.49
CA ALA A 16 -3.18 5.89 -1.10
C ALA A 16 -2.55 7.27 -0.94
N GLN A 17 -1.36 7.30 -0.33
CA GLN A 17 -0.46 8.44 -0.44
C GLN A 17 -0.02 8.66 -1.90
N LEU A 18 0.52 9.84 -2.20
CA LEU A 18 1.11 10.11 -3.52
C LEU A 18 2.25 9.12 -3.81
N ASP A 19 2.40 8.72 -5.07
CA ASP A 19 3.43 7.83 -5.62
C ASP A 19 3.39 6.35 -5.17
N VAL A 20 2.31 5.92 -4.50
CA VAL A 20 2.11 4.51 -4.15
C VAL A 20 1.91 3.62 -5.39
N GLY A 21 2.73 2.57 -5.48
CA GLY A 21 2.74 1.65 -6.63
C GLY A 21 3.40 2.23 -7.88
N VAL A 22 4.12 3.36 -7.76
CA VAL A 22 4.92 3.94 -8.84
C VAL A 22 6.28 3.24 -8.92
N GLY A 23 6.71 2.91 -10.14
CA GLY A 23 7.94 2.14 -10.39
C GLY A 23 7.68 0.76 -11.02
N ALA A 24 8.70 0.16 -11.62
CA ALA A 24 8.57 -1.13 -12.29
C ALA A 24 8.26 -2.25 -11.27
N ASN A 25 7.14 -2.94 -11.47
CA ASN A 25 6.68 -4.07 -10.64
C ASN A 25 6.45 -3.77 -9.16
N ASN A 26 6.46 -2.49 -8.75
CA ASN A 26 6.16 -2.09 -7.38
C ASN A 26 4.63 -2.05 -7.22
N ARG A 27 4.03 -3.17 -6.79
CA ARG A 27 2.57 -3.28 -6.64
C ARG A 27 2.12 -3.53 -5.22
N GLU A 28 3.03 -3.96 -4.36
CA GLU A 28 2.74 -4.19 -2.95
C GLU A 28 2.57 -2.86 -2.20
N VAL A 29 1.58 -2.83 -1.31
CA VAL A 29 1.36 -1.71 -0.40
C VAL A 29 1.27 -2.16 1.04
N VAL A 30 1.70 -1.28 1.93
CA VAL A 30 1.81 -1.54 3.37
C VAL A 30 1.15 -0.43 4.19
N PHE A 31 0.76 -0.74 5.42
CA PHE A 31 0.31 0.27 6.38
C PHE A 31 1.50 1.01 6.98
N ASN A 32 1.46 2.34 6.94
CA ASN A 32 2.47 3.17 7.56
C ASN A 32 2.11 3.50 9.02
N GLU A 33 3.04 4.18 9.70
CA GLU A 33 2.97 4.54 11.12
C GLU A 33 1.80 5.47 11.49
N GLU A 34 1.19 6.11 10.49
CA GLU A 34 0.14 7.14 10.65
C GLU A 34 -1.24 6.66 10.16
N GLY A 35 -1.39 5.36 9.92
CA GLY A 35 -2.64 4.77 9.41
C GLY A 35 -2.93 5.05 7.94
N GLY A 36 -1.93 5.56 7.21
CA GLY A 36 -1.94 5.70 5.77
C GLY A 36 -1.48 4.43 5.05
N ILE A 37 -1.68 4.41 3.73
CA ILE A 37 -1.20 3.35 2.85
C ILE A 37 -0.05 3.90 2.01
N ALA A 38 1.09 3.21 2.06
CA ALA A 38 2.32 3.59 1.38
C ALA A 38 2.84 2.46 0.48
N MET A 39 3.77 2.80 -0.42
CA MET A 39 4.54 1.79 -1.15
C MET A 39 5.40 0.99 -0.18
N HIS A 40 5.65 -0.29 -0.48
CA HIS A 40 6.66 -1.05 0.25
C HIS A 40 8.05 -0.64 -0.26
N ASP A 41 8.87 -0.06 0.63
CA ASP A 41 10.25 0.32 0.31
C ASP A 41 11.23 -0.42 1.24
N PRO A 42 11.86 -1.51 0.77
CA PRO A 42 12.79 -2.27 1.61
C PRO A 42 14.05 -1.49 1.99
N ALA A 43 14.32 -0.33 1.38
CA ALA A 43 15.43 0.55 1.75
C ALA A 43 15.06 1.59 2.83
N ALA A 44 13.76 1.80 3.11
CA ALA A 44 13.30 2.74 4.11
C ALA A 44 13.04 2.07 5.46
N ALA A 45 13.79 2.46 6.48
CA ALA A 45 13.66 1.90 7.83
C ALA A 45 12.23 2.03 8.41
N ALA A 46 11.47 3.03 7.97
CA ALA A 46 10.10 3.32 8.41
C ALA A 46 9.06 2.27 7.95
N ASN A 47 9.27 1.60 6.81
CA ASN A 47 8.29 0.63 6.28
C ASN A 47 8.88 -0.74 5.94
N MET A 48 10.15 -1.00 6.26
CA MET A 48 10.82 -2.30 6.06
C MET A 48 10.15 -3.47 6.83
N TYR A 49 9.50 -3.17 7.95
CA TYR A 49 8.74 -4.14 8.76
C TYR A 49 7.25 -3.82 8.82
N ALA A 50 6.74 -3.08 7.83
CA ALA A 50 5.35 -2.67 7.80
C ALA A 50 4.43 -3.85 7.47
N GLN A 51 3.21 -3.78 7.97
CA GLN A 51 2.21 -4.80 7.70
C GLN A 51 1.70 -4.69 6.26
N HIS A 52 1.64 -5.83 5.58
CA HIS A 52 1.04 -5.95 4.24
C HIS A 52 -0.42 -5.47 4.25
N ALA A 53 -0.73 -4.47 3.43
CA ALA A 53 -2.07 -3.93 3.27
C ALA A 53 -2.77 -4.49 2.03
N GLY A 54 -2.05 -4.79 0.95
CA GLY A 54 -2.61 -5.33 -0.29
C GLY A 54 -1.79 -4.96 -1.52
N PHE A 55 -2.48 -4.65 -2.63
CA PHE A 55 -1.83 -4.27 -3.88
C PHE A 55 -2.56 -3.19 -4.69
N VAL A 56 -1.80 -2.43 -5.48
CA VAL A 56 -2.29 -1.41 -6.41
C VAL A 56 -2.72 -2.04 -7.74
N LEU A 57 -3.90 -1.63 -8.23
CA LEU A 57 -4.36 -1.92 -9.58
C LEU A 57 -3.60 -1.06 -10.61
N PRO A 58 -3.29 -1.59 -11.81
CA PRO A 58 -2.27 -1.04 -12.70
C PRO A 58 -2.36 0.47 -12.95
N ASN A 59 -1.20 1.12 -12.87
CA ASN A 59 -1.04 2.52 -13.21
C ASN A 59 -1.28 2.78 -14.71
N ARG A 60 -1.50 4.05 -15.04
CA ARG A 60 -1.54 4.53 -16.43
C ARG A 60 -0.24 4.17 -17.15
N LEU A 61 -0.32 3.95 -18.46
CA LEU A 61 0.74 3.41 -19.33
C LEU A 61 2.09 4.18 -19.28
N ASP A 62 2.04 5.40 -18.77
CA ASP A 62 3.06 6.45 -18.82
C ASP A 62 3.77 6.67 -17.47
N GLY A 63 3.54 5.83 -16.46
CA GLY A 63 4.21 5.92 -15.16
C GLY A 63 3.70 7.08 -14.28
N THR A 64 2.85 7.95 -14.85
CA THR A 64 2.11 8.99 -14.15
C THR A 64 1.00 8.37 -13.29
N GLN A 65 1.01 8.65 -11.99
CA GLN A 65 -0.01 8.15 -11.08
C GLN A 65 -1.34 8.89 -11.27
N GLY A 66 -2.41 8.16 -11.56
CA GLY A 66 -3.79 8.65 -11.36
C GLY A 66 -4.19 8.51 -9.90
N ALA A 67 -5.50 8.58 -9.57
CA ALA A 67 -5.96 8.17 -8.26
C ALA A 67 -5.69 6.65 -8.07
N PRO A 68 -4.74 6.25 -7.20
CA PRO A 68 -4.36 4.84 -7.07
C PRO A 68 -5.51 4.06 -6.46
N PHE A 69 -5.99 3.05 -7.18
CA PHE A 69 -6.99 2.12 -6.67
C PHE A 69 -6.28 0.93 -6.01
N ILE A 70 -6.49 0.76 -4.71
CA ILE A 70 -5.90 -0.32 -3.93
C ILE A 70 -6.95 -1.39 -3.64
N PHE A 71 -6.57 -2.65 -3.82
CA PHE A 71 -7.30 -3.78 -3.29
C PHE A 71 -6.67 -4.22 -1.97
N LEU A 72 -7.38 -4.01 -0.86
CA LEU A 72 -6.92 -4.41 0.47
C LEU A 72 -7.02 -5.93 0.66
N GLN A 73 -5.91 -6.53 1.06
CA GLN A 73 -5.76 -7.96 1.38
C GLN A 73 -4.93 -8.07 2.67
N ILE A 74 -5.51 -7.65 3.79
CA ILE A 74 -4.79 -7.62 5.07
C ILE A 74 -4.53 -9.06 5.53
N THR A 75 -3.26 -9.43 5.64
CA THR A 75 -2.81 -10.72 6.17
C THR A 75 -2.29 -10.59 7.61
N PRO A 76 -2.61 -11.56 8.50
CA PRO A 76 -2.06 -11.63 9.86
C PRO A 76 -0.54 -11.75 9.91
#